data_AF-A0A7X8LJZ1-F1
#
_entry.id   AF-A0A7X8LJZ1-F1
#
_cell.length_a   1.000
_cell.length_b   1.000
_cell.length_c   1.000
_cell.angle_alpha   90.00
_cell.angle_beta   90.00
_cell.angle_gamma   90.00
#
_symmetry.space_group_name_H-M   'P 1'
#
loop_
_entity.id
_entity.type
_entity.pdbx_description
1 polymer ?
#
loop_
_entity_poly.entity_id
_entity_poly.type
_entity_poly.pdbx_seq_one_letter_code
_entity_poly.pdbx_strand_id
1 'polypeptide(L)'
;MVLDFDVGRFISEKVTKRQQSLLAADLAANEDLLHERLSGARVMVIGGAGSIGSHYIKALLRYPVAKVCVVDIDENGLTELVRDLRSGAVERVPDDFITYPVNFGDAVFEKIFRTLGPFDVVANFAAHKHVRSEKDVFSIEAMFENNLFRAQRLLELLVEMPPRHFFCVSTDKAANPVNIMGASKKLMEELILSYAERLPVTTARFANVAFSNGSLPFGFMERLAKRQPWSCPRNIRRFFVSPIEAGELCLVASVLGERGDIIYPKLDERSDMISFEQVALDLLRALKMEPLICSSEAEAREKMGQIGQDCALAPHCPILSWPVYFFDSDTSGEKPYEEFFTQHERRDTDRFVNLGVVKGSKSHSTVELAGIFNDLRECFARDGVSKGDIVAVLSRVLPDFAHIETGRSLDQKM
;
A
#
# COMPACT_ATOMS: atom_id res chain seq x y z
N MET A 1 -14.59 25.14 -2.63
CA MET A 1 -14.30 23.73 -2.96
C MET A 1 -15.06 23.43 -4.24
N VAL A 2 -14.39 22.96 -5.30
CA VAL A 2 -15.06 22.67 -6.58
C VAL A 2 -16.02 21.51 -6.32
N LEU A 3 -17.31 21.81 -6.18
CA LEU A 3 -18.38 20.85 -5.86
C LEU A 3 -18.59 19.76 -6.93
N ASP A 4 -17.77 19.75 -7.99
CA ASP A 4 -17.95 18.95 -9.21
C ASP A 4 -16.68 18.18 -9.60
N PHE A 5 -15.68 18.07 -8.71
CA PHE A 5 -14.49 17.26 -8.98
C PHE A 5 -14.67 15.83 -8.46
N ASP A 6 -14.77 14.88 -9.39
CA ASP A 6 -14.77 13.45 -9.09
C ASP A 6 -13.36 12.86 -9.27
N VAL A 7 -12.72 12.52 -8.14
CA VAL A 7 -11.38 11.93 -8.14
C VAL A 7 -11.35 10.54 -8.76
N GLY A 8 -12.41 9.75 -8.63
CA GLY A 8 -12.51 8.42 -9.22
C GLY A 8 -12.51 8.50 -10.74
N ARG A 9 -13.33 9.40 -11.29
CA ARG A 9 -13.37 9.69 -12.72
C ARG A 9 -12.04 10.25 -13.24
N PHE A 10 -11.40 11.15 -12.47
CA PHE A 10 -10.07 11.66 -12.81
C PHE A 10 -9.03 10.53 -12.89
N ILE A 11 -9.03 9.62 -11.91
CA ILE A 11 -8.13 8.46 -11.90
C ILE A 11 -8.34 7.61 -13.16
N SER A 12 -9.59 7.25 -13.49
CA SER A 12 -9.88 6.40 -14.64
C SER A 12 -9.53 7.05 -15.99
N GLU A 13 -9.78 8.35 -16.15
CA GLU A 13 -9.56 9.03 -17.43
C GLU A 13 -8.12 9.51 -17.64
N LYS A 14 -7.42 9.92 -16.58
CA LYS A 14 -6.12 10.61 -16.68
C LYS A 14 -4.95 9.81 -16.12
N VAL A 15 -5.16 9.06 -15.04
CA VAL A 15 -4.08 8.34 -14.34
C VAL A 15 -3.93 6.93 -14.88
N THR A 16 -4.98 6.10 -14.75
CA THR A 16 -4.95 4.71 -15.23
C THR A 16 -5.34 4.59 -16.69
N LYS A 17 -6.09 5.57 -17.23
CA LYS A 17 -6.57 5.61 -18.63
C LYS A 17 -7.39 4.36 -19.01
N ARG A 18 -8.17 3.84 -18.07
CA ARG A 18 -9.01 2.64 -18.23
C ARG A 18 -10.47 2.98 -17.96
N GLN A 19 -11.36 2.59 -18.88
CA GLN A 19 -12.82 2.79 -18.76
C GLN A 19 -13.48 1.80 -17.80
N GLN A 20 -12.87 0.62 -17.64
CA GLN A 20 -13.30 -0.42 -16.71
C GLN A 20 -12.12 -0.84 -15.85
N SER A 21 -12.40 -1.41 -14.68
CA SER A 21 -11.36 -1.97 -13.81
C SER A 21 -10.50 -2.96 -14.58
N LEU A 22 -9.18 -2.90 -14.37
CA LEU A 22 -8.23 -3.94 -14.80
C LEU A 22 -8.71 -5.35 -14.41
N LEU A 23 -9.41 -5.51 -13.29
CA LEU A 23 -9.82 -6.80 -12.73
C LEU A 23 -11.18 -7.26 -13.24
N ALA A 24 -11.89 -6.48 -14.06
CA ALA A 24 -13.26 -6.79 -14.47
C ALA A 24 -13.40 -8.17 -15.13
N ALA A 25 -12.46 -8.52 -16.03
CA ALA A 25 -12.46 -9.82 -16.70
C ALA A 25 -12.14 -10.98 -15.74
N ASP A 26 -11.20 -10.78 -14.81
CA ASP A 26 -10.82 -11.79 -13.83
C ASP A 26 -11.93 -12.06 -12.81
N LEU A 27 -12.61 -11.01 -12.35
CA LEU A 27 -13.76 -11.15 -11.46
C LEU A 27 -14.92 -11.87 -12.17
N ALA A 28 -15.26 -11.46 -13.39
CA ALA A 28 -16.34 -12.09 -14.15
C ALA A 28 -16.06 -13.57 -14.44
N ALA A 29 -14.81 -13.93 -14.77
CA ALA A 29 -14.42 -15.31 -15.04
C ALA A 29 -14.45 -16.21 -13.79
N ASN A 30 -14.43 -15.63 -12.58
CA ASN A 30 -14.35 -16.36 -11.32
C ASN A 30 -15.52 -16.04 -10.36
N GLU A 31 -16.59 -15.42 -10.84
CA GLU A 31 -17.72 -14.95 -10.02
C GLU A 31 -18.33 -16.09 -9.20
N ASP A 32 -18.62 -17.24 -9.83
CA ASP A 32 -19.22 -18.41 -9.17
C ASP A 32 -18.31 -18.95 -8.05
N LEU A 33 -17.00 -19.02 -8.30
CA LEU A 33 -16.02 -19.52 -7.33
C LEU A 33 -15.81 -18.55 -6.17
N LEU A 34 -15.80 -17.23 -6.44
CA LEU A 34 -15.74 -16.20 -5.41
C LEU A 34 -17.01 -16.26 -4.55
N HIS A 35 -18.18 -16.40 -5.17
CA HIS A 35 -19.44 -16.53 -4.46
C HIS A 35 -19.48 -17.80 -3.59
N GLU A 36 -19.03 -18.94 -4.12
CA GLU A 36 -18.92 -20.20 -3.36
C GLU A 36 -18.02 -20.04 -2.13
N ARG A 37 -16.83 -19.44 -2.29
CA ARG A 37 -15.85 -19.33 -1.20
C ARG A 37 -16.19 -18.28 -0.15
N LEU A 38 -16.93 -17.23 -0.52
CA LEU A 38 -17.25 -16.10 0.36
C LEU A 38 -18.64 -16.17 0.98
N SER A 39 -19.57 -16.93 0.39
CA SER A 39 -20.91 -17.08 0.96
C SER A 39 -20.85 -17.73 2.34
N GLY A 40 -21.35 -17.01 3.35
CA GLY A 40 -21.31 -17.44 4.74
C GLY A 40 -19.93 -17.37 5.40
N ALA A 41 -18.90 -16.86 4.71
CA ALA A 41 -17.53 -16.81 5.23
C ALA A 41 -17.40 -15.79 6.37
N ARG A 42 -16.52 -16.11 7.34
CA ARG A 42 -16.13 -15.22 8.43
C ARG A 42 -14.77 -14.62 8.12
N VAL A 43 -14.70 -13.30 7.96
CA VAL A 43 -13.48 -12.63 7.49
C VAL A 43 -12.90 -11.71 8.55
N MET A 44 -11.59 -11.79 8.76
CA MET A 44 -10.82 -10.80 9.55
C MET A 44 -9.93 -9.97 8.64
N VAL A 45 -10.00 -8.65 8.76
CA VAL A 45 -9.21 -7.70 7.98
C VAL A 45 -8.36 -6.85 8.92
N ILE A 46 -7.05 -7.07 8.93
CA ILE A 46 -6.06 -6.31 9.71
C ILE A 46 -5.53 -5.17 8.83
N GLY A 47 -5.43 -3.95 9.35
CA GLY A 47 -5.11 -2.76 8.54
C GLY A 47 -6.26 -2.32 7.64
N GLY A 48 -7.51 -2.62 8.02
CA GLY A 48 -8.68 -2.41 7.17
C GLY A 48 -9.15 -0.97 7.05
N ALA A 49 -8.69 -0.06 7.92
CA ALA A 49 -8.97 1.37 7.78
C ALA A 49 -8.05 2.05 6.76
N GLY A 50 -6.95 1.39 6.37
CA GLY A 50 -6.06 1.87 5.32
C GLY A 50 -6.72 1.92 3.93
N SER A 51 -6.08 2.63 3.00
CA SER A 51 -6.65 2.83 1.65
C SER A 51 -6.90 1.54 0.88
N ILE A 52 -6.00 0.54 0.97
CA ILE A 52 -6.18 -0.74 0.28
C ILE A 52 -7.17 -1.62 1.05
N GLY A 53 -7.02 -1.70 2.39
CA GLY A 53 -7.89 -2.53 3.23
C GLY A 53 -9.37 -2.14 3.13
N SER A 54 -9.68 -0.84 3.10
CA SER A 54 -11.05 -0.35 2.93
C SER A 54 -11.65 -0.72 1.57
N HIS A 55 -10.87 -0.62 0.49
CA HIS A 55 -11.33 -1.02 -0.85
C HIS A 55 -11.41 -2.53 -1.01
N TYR A 56 -10.54 -3.30 -0.35
CA TYR A 56 -10.68 -4.74 -0.23
C TYR A 56 -11.98 -5.13 0.45
N ILE A 57 -12.33 -4.47 1.57
CA ILE A 57 -13.59 -4.70 2.28
C ILE A 57 -14.78 -4.37 1.35
N LYS A 58 -14.74 -3.25 0.61
CA LYS A 58 -15.79 -2.91 -0.36
C LYS A 58 -15.94 -3.95 -1.47
N ALA A 59 -14.83 -4.51 -1.96
CA ALA A 59 -14.85 -5.59 -2.97
C ALA A 59 -15.39 -6.90 -2.37
N LEU A 60 -14.97 -7.25 -1.16
CA LEU A 60 -15.42 -8.41 -0.39
C LEU A 60 -16.93 -8.37 -0.13
N LEU A 61 -17.46 -7.21 0.26
CA LEU A 61 -18.88 -6.99 0.57
C LEU A 61 -19.78 -6.96 -0.68
N ARG A 62 -19.26 -7.28 -1.86
CA ARG A 62 -20.10 -7.67 -3.01
C ARG A 62 -20.67 -9.08 -2.83
N TYR A 63 -20.10 -9.89 -1.94
CA TYR A 63 -20.48 -11.27 -1.68
C TYR A 63 -21.16 -11.42 -0.30
N PRO A 64 -22.02 -12.44 -0.10
CA PRO A 64 -22.79 -12.60 1.14
C PRO A 64 -21.95 -13.23 2.27
N VAL A 65 -20.95 -12.50 2.76
CA VAL A 65 -20.15 -12.90 3.94
C VAL A 65 -20.98 -12.85 5.22
N ALA A 66 -20.75 -13.78 6.16
CA ALA A 66 -21.51 -13.84 7.41
C ALA A 66 -21.00 -12.87 8.49
N LYS A 67 -19.69 -12.61 8.50
CA LYS A 67 -19.04 -11.76 9.50
C LYS A 67 -17.84 -11.05 8.90
N VAL A 68 -17.66 -9.78 9.25
CA VAL A 68 -16.44 -9.02 8.96
C VAL A 68 -15.92 -8.37 10.25
N CYS A 69 -14.73 -8.77 10.67
CA CYS A 69 -14.02 -8.19 11.80
C CYS A 69 -12.84 -7.37 11.29
N VAL A 70 -12.88 -6.06 11.46
CA VAL A 70 -11.82 -5.15 11.02
C VAL A 70 -10.97 -4.73 12.22
N VAL A 71 -9.65 -4.81 12.08
CA VAL A 71 -8.68 -4.41 13.10
C VAL A 71 -7.75 -3.38 12.50
N ASP A 72 -7.60 -2.23 13.15
CA ASP A 72 -6.64 -1.19 12.78
C ASP A 72 -6.26 -0.38 14.02
N ILE A 73 -5.14 0.34 14.00
CA ILE A 73 -4.81 1.28 15.08
C ILE A 73 -5.46 2.65 14.88
N ASP A 74 -5.86 2.97 13.65
CA ASP A 74 -6.49 4.26 13.30
C ASP A 74 -7.99 4.26 13.64
N GLU A 75 -8.33 4.69 14.85
CA GLU A 75 -9.71 4.83 15.31
C GLU A 75 -10.56 5.74 14.40
N ASN A 76 -9.97 6.85 13.92
CA ASN A 76 -10.67 7.78 13.03
C ASN A 76 -10.91 7.13 11.68
N GLY A 77 -9.91 6.45 11.14
CA GLY A 77 -10.04 5.67 9.90
C GLY A 77 -11.10 4.57 10.00
N LEU A 78 -11.19 3.87 11.13
CA LEU A 78 -12.25 2.87 11.36
C LEU A 78 -13.64 3.52 11.41
N THR A 79 -13.75 4.69 12.05
CA THR A 79 -15.00 5.47 12.10
C THR A 79 -15.43 5.89 10.70
N GLU A 80 -14.51 6.44 9.90
CA GLU A 80 -14.78 6.84 8.52
C GLU A 80 -15.11 5.64 7.63
N LEU A 81 -14.44 4.50 7.79
CA LEU A 81 -14.79 3.26 7.09
C LEU A 81 -16.24 2.85 7.35
N VAL A 82 -16.69 2.87 8.61
CA VAL A 82 -18.07 2.50 8.96
C VAL A 82 -19.07 3.47 8.33
N ARG A 83 -18.78 4.77 8.34
CA ARG A 83 -19.64 5.80 7.72
C ARG A 83 -19.72 5.63 6.21
N ASP A 84 -18.59 5.42 5.55
CA ASP A 84 -18.47 5.21 4.10
C ASP A 84 -19.25 3.96 3.66
N LEU A 85 -19.08 2.83 4.36
CA LEU A 85 -19.82 1.60 4.06
C LEU A 85 -21.33 1.73 4.26
N ARG A 86 -21.79 2.48 5.27
CA ARG A 86 -23.22 2.68 5.56
C ARG A 86 -23.91 3.73 4.70
N SER A 87 -23.14 4.63 4.07
CA SER A 87 -23.67 5.70 3.22
C SER A 87 -23.48 5.43 1.72
N GLY A 88 -22.53 4.56 1.37
CA GLY A 88 -22.21 4.21 0.00
C GLY A 88 -23.14 3.16 -0.61
N ALA A 89 -22.81 2.76 -1.85
CA ALA A 89 -23.56 1.78 -2.64
C ALA A 89 -23.29 0.31 -2.25
N VAL A 90 -22.64 0.04 -1.12
CA VAL A 90 -22.34 -1.33 -0.67
C VAL A 90 -23.58 -1.89 0.03
N GLU A 91 -24.28 -2.81 -0.63
CA GLU A 91 -25.59 -3.29 -0.15
C GLU A 91 -25.52 -4.44 0.87
N ARG A 92 -24.38 -5.13 1.00
CA ARG A 92 -24.28 -6.40 1.76
C ARG A 92 -23.37 -6.32 2.97
N VAL A 93 -23.37 -5.20 3.69
CA VAL A 93 -22.71 -5.14 5.02
C VAL A 93 -23.43 -6.13 5.96
N PRO A 94 -22.76 -7.15 6.52
CA PRO A 94 -23.42 -8.10 7.41
C PRO A 94 -23.78 -7.46 8.74
N ASP A 95 -24.78 -8.01 9.43
CA ASP A 95 -25.15 -7.58 10.77
C ASP A 95 -23.99 -7.72 11.77
N ASP A 96 -23.17 -8.77 11.61
CA ASP A 96 -21.93 -9.01 12.37
C ASP A 96 -20.72 -8.34 11.69
N PHE A 97 -20.82 -7.02 11.50
CA PHE A 97 -19.71 -6.15 11.10
C PHE A 97 -19.17 -5.41 12.34
N ILE A 98 -17.90 -5.65 12.68
CA ILE A 98 -17.28 -5.09 13.88
C ILE A 98 -15.88 -4.54 13.60
N THR A 99 -15.54 -3.42 14.24
CA THR A 99 -14.24 -2.74 14.12
C THR A 99 -13.55 -2.65 15.48
N TYR A 100 -12.24 -2.87 15.53
CA TYR A 100 -11.43 -2.76 16.74
C TYR A 100 -10.22 -1.84 16.53
N PRO A 101 -10.08 -0.76 17.34
CA PRO A 101 -8.91 0.12 17.33
C PRO A 101 -7.73 -0.52 18.08
N VAL A 102 -7.17 -1.60 17.54
CA VAL A 102 -6.21 -2.49 18.20
C VAL A 102 -5.02 -2.76 17.29
N ASN A 103 -3.82 -2.85 17.88
CA ASN A 103 -2.65 -3.34 17.16
C ASN A 103 -2.63 -4.87 17.14
N PHE A 104 -2.40 -5.46 15.96
CA PHE A 104 -2.38 -6.93 15.80
C PHE A 104 -1.22 -7.63 16.53
N GLY A 105 -0.22 -6.88 17.01
CA GLY A 105 0.85 -7.40 17.86
C GLY A 105 0.51 -7.47 19.36
N ASP A 106 -0.61 -6.88 19.79
CA ASP A 106 -0.95 -6.74 21.21
C ASP A 106 -1.69 -7.98 21.76
N ALA A 107 -1.56 -8.24 23.06
CA ALA A 107 -2.23 -9.37 23.72
C ALA A 107 -3.77 -9.33 23.61
N VAL A 108 -4.36 -8.14 23.46
CA VAL A 108 -5.81 -7.99 23.27
C VAL A 108 -6.26 -8.50 21.89
N PHE A 109 -5.43 -8.36 20.86
CA PHE A 109 -5.71 -8.92 19.54
C PHE A 109 -5.82 -10.44 19.59
N GLU A 110 -4.91 -11.12 20.30
CA GLU A 110 -4.97 -12.58 20.46
C GLU A 110 -6.28 -13.03 21.13
N LYS A 111 -6.75 -12.30 22.15
CA LYS A 111 -8.04 -12.57 22.81
C LYS A 111 -9.20 -12.41 21.83
N ILE A 112 -9.20 -11.34 21.03
CA ILE A 112 -10.21 -11.10 19.99
C ILE A 112 -10.19 -12.25 18.98
N PHE A 113 -9.03 -12.62 18.46
CA PHE A 113 -8.88 -13.67 17.46
C PHE A 113 -9.41 -15.02 17.96
N ARG A 114 -9.05 -15.41 19.21
CA ARG A 114 -9.51 -16.66 19.83
C ARG A 114 -10.99 -16.66 20.21
N THR A 115 -11.54 -15.51 20.59
CA THR A 115 -12.95 -15.42 21.02
C THR A 115 -13.91 -15.34 19.84
N LEU A 116 -13.53 -14.59 18.79
CA LEU A 116 -14.38 -14.35 17.63
C LEU A 116 -14.14 -15.33 16.48
N GLY A 117 -13.04 -16.07 16.50
CA GLY A 117 -12.74 -17.12 15.53
C GLY A 117 -13.69 -18.32 15.61
N PRO A 118 -13.54 -19.32 14.73
CA PRO A 118 -12.59 -19.33 13.61
C PRO A 118 -12.95 -18.32 12.51
N PHE A 119 -11.96 -17.99 11.68
CA PHE A 119 -12.10 -17.15 10.48
C PHE A 119 -11.76 -17.98 9.24
N ASP A 120 -12.53 -17.86 8.18
CA ASP A 120 -12.27 -18.53 6.90
C ASP A 120 -11.21 -17.78 6.09
N VAL A 121 -11.22 -16.45 6.15
CA VAL A 121 -10.25 -15.58 5.47
C VAL A 121 -9.67 -14.61 6.50
N VAL A 122 -8.33 -14.54 6.56
CA VAL A 122 -7.61 -13.51 7.31
C VAL A 122 -6.75 -12.73 6.33
N ALA A 123 -6.98 -11.42 6.21
CA ALA A 123 -6.25 -10.55 5.29
C ALA A 123 -5.51 -9.45 6.06
N ASN A 124 -4.19 -9.38 5.90
CA ASN A 124 -3.32 -8.41 6.57
C ASN A 124 -2.80 -7.34 5.61
N PHE A 125 -3.24 -6.11 5.83
CA PHE A 125 -2.85 -4.90 5.13
C PHE A 125 -1.97 -3.97 5.98
N ALA A 126 -1.75 -4.29 7.26
CA ALA A 126 -1.00 -3.45 8.17
C ALA A 126 0.50 -3.48 7.86
N ALA A 127 1.07 -2.30 7.58
CA ALA A 127 2.48 -2.16 7.26
C ALA A 127 2.99 -0.72 7.45
N HIS A 128 4.26 -0.61 7.84
CA HIS A 128 5.03 0.60 7.57
C HIS A 128 5.49 0.56 6.10
N LYS A 129 5.21 1.63 5.36
CA LYS A 129 5.36 1.67 3.89
C LYS A 129 6.18 2.84 3.34
N HIS A 130 6.49 3.84 4.16
CA HIS A 130 7.12 5.06 3.67
C HIS A 130 8.65 4.98 3.85
N VAL A 131 9.39 5.25 2.78
CA VAL A 131 10.87 5.34 2.82
C VAL A 131 11.36 6.39 3.82
N ARG A 132 10.58 7.46 4.07
CA ARG A 132 10.89 8.47 5.10
C ARG A 132 10.94 7.91 6.53
N SER A 133 10.43 6.70 6.76
CA SER A 133 10.60 5.99 8.04
C SER A 133 12.04 5.55 8.29
N GLU A 134 12.96 5.74 7.34
CA GLU A 134 14.40 5.46 7.46
C GLU A 134 15.22 6.63 8.02
N LYS A 135 14.53 7.67 8.54
CA LYS A 135 15.13 8.92 9.04
C LYS A 135 16.01 8.74 10.29
N ASP A 136 15.70 7.76 11.13
CA ASP A 136 16.41 7.47 12.37
C ASP A 136 16.22 6.01 12.78
N VAL A 137 17.04 5.54 13.72
CA VAL A 137 17.08 4.13 14.14
C VAL A 137 15.79 3.68 14.84
N PHE A 138 15.10 4.58 15.54
CA PHE A 138 13.85 4.25 16.25
C PHE A 138 12.71 4.02 15.26
N SER A 139 12.62 4.85 14.23
CA SER A 139 11.64 4.71 13.15
C SER A 139 11.93 3.46 12.30
N ILE A 140 13.20 3.11 12.10
CA ILE A 140 13.59 1.85 11.47
C ILE A 140 13.18 0.66 12.35
N GLU A 141 13.48 0.69 13.65
CA GLU A 141 13.10 -0.37 14.58
C GLU A 141 11.58 -0.59 14.60
N ALA A 142 10.78 0.49 14.71
CA ALA A 142 9.32 0.41 14.65
C ALA A 142 8.79 -0.20 13.34
N MET A 143 9.47 0.08 12.22
CA MET A 143 9.17 -0.53 10.93
C MET A 143 9.44 -2.04 10.93
N PHE A 144 10.57 -2.49 11.47
CA PHE A 144 10.90 -3.92 11.60
C PHE A 144 9.99 -4.65 12.58
N GLU A 145 9.67 -4.01 13.70
CA GLU A 145 8.73 -4.49 14.70
C GLU A 145 7.36 -4.78 14.07
N ASN A 146 6.83 -3.85 13.28
CA ASN A 146 5.55 -4.04 12.61
C ASN A 146 5.61 -5.00 11.42
N ASN A 147 6.58 -4.83 10.52
CA ASN A 147 6.61 -5.59 9.26
C ASN A 147 7.12 -7.02 9.44
N LEU A 148 7.97 -7.31 10.44
CA LEU A 148 8.55 -8.64 10.66
C LEU A 148 8.09 -9.26 11.97
N PHE A 149 8.40 -8.66 13.12
CA PHE A 149 8.28 -9.34 14.41
C PHE A 149 6.82 -9.60 14.79
N ARG A 150 5.94 -8.62 14.60
CA ARG A 150 4.50 -8.81 14.81
C ARG A 150 3.88 -9.69 13.75
N ALA A 151 4.34 -9.61 12.50
CA ALA A 151 3.89 -10.51 11.43
C ALA A 151 4.21 -11.98 11.75
N GLN A 152 5.38 -12.26 12.33
CA GLN A 152 5.74 -13.60 12.80
C GLN A 152 4.81 -14.08 13.91
N ARG A 153 4.50 -13.21 14.88
CA ARG A 153 3.56 -13.54 15.97
C ARG A 153 2.15 -13.84 15.44
N LEU A 154 1.69 -13.06 14.46
CA LEU A 154 0.42 -13.31 13.77
C LEU A 154 0.44 -14.67 13.07
N LEU A 155 1.51 -14.99 12.34
CA LEU A 155 1.65 -16.29 11.65
C LEU A 155 1.61 -17.47 12.61
N GLU A 156 2.30 -17.40 13.76
CA GLU A 156 2.22 -18.45 14.78
C GLU A 156 0.81 -18.59 15.35
N LEU A 157 0.13 -17.47 15.64
CA LEU A 157 -1.27 -17.50 16.08
C LEU A 157 -2.21 -18.14 15.04
N LEU A 158 -1.98 -17.87 13.76
CA LEU A 158 -2.74 -18.46 12.66
C LEU A 158 -2.49 -19.97 12.54
N VAL A 159 -1.30 -20.48 12.84
CA VAL A 159 -1.06 -21.93 12.82
C VAL A 159 -1.87 -22.66 13.89
N GLU A 160 -2.17 -22.00 15.02
CA GLU A 160 -3.02 -22.59 16.06
C GLU A 160 -4.49 -22.72 15.62
N MET A 161 -5.00 -21.80 14.80
CA MET A 161 -6.36 -21.84 14.23
C MET A 161 -6.32 -21.45 12.75
N PRO A 162 -5.89 -22.37 11.86
CA PRO A 162 -5.64 -22.04 10.46
C PRO A 162 -6.90 -21.57 9.73
N PRO A 163 -6.87 -20.40 9.07
CA PRO A 163 -7.93 -20.02 8.15
C PRO A 163 -7.87 -20.85 6.87
N ARG A 164 -8.94 -20.85 6.08
CA ARG A 164 -8.93 -21.44 4.73
C ARG A 164 -8.02 -20.66 3.79
N HIS A 165 -7.90 -19.35 4.02
CA HIS A 165 -7.02 -18.46 3.27
C HIS A 165 -6.38 -17.42 4.19
N PHE A 166 -5.06 -17.26 4.06
CA PHE A 166 -4.34 -16.13 4.65
C PHE A 166 -3.71 -15.28 3.55
N PHE A 167 -4.00 -13.98 3.58
CA PHE A 167 -3.47 -13.02 2.63
C PHE A 167 -2.67 -11.95 3.34
N CYS A 168 -1.53 -11.57 2.77
CA CYS A 168 -0.76 -10.42 3.24
C CYS A 168 -0.30 -9.55 2.07
N VAL A 169 -0.41 -8.24 2.22
CA VAL A 169 0.03 -7.29 1.19
C VAL A 169 1.57 -7.23 1.14
N SER A 170 2.14 -7.53 -0.03
CA SER A 170 3.54 -7.25 -0.37
C SER A 170 3.62 -5.96 -1.20
N THR A 171 4.77 -5.67 -1.79
CA THR A 171 4.99 -4.49 -2.64
C THR A 171 6.01 -4.82 -3.72
N ASP A 172 5.89 -4.12 -4.84
CA ASP A 172 6.93 -3.98 -5.87
C ASP A 172 8.34 -3.73 -5.30
N LYS A 173 8.46 -3.14 -4.10
CA LYS A 173 9.73 -2.80 -3.45
C LYS A 173 10.45 -4.01 -2.86
N ALA A 174 9.78 -5.16 -2.81
CA ALA A 174 10.40 -6.43 -2.45
C ALA A 174 11.32 -6.97 -3.55
N ALA A 175 11.04 -6.65 -4.83
CA ALA A 175 11.94 -7.00 -5.92
C ALA A 175 13.18 -6.08 -5.88
N ASN A 176 14.38 -6.63 -5.68
CA ASN A 176 15.67 -5.91 -5.69
C ASN A 176 15.70 -4.66 -4.77
N PRO A 177 15.63 -4.79 -3.43
CA PRO A 177 15.49 -3.65 -2.53
C PRO A 177 16.73 -2.72 -2.55
N VAL A 178 16.50 -1.41 -2.63
CA VAL A 178 17.57 -0.37 -2.62
C VAL A 178 17.55 0.53 -1.39
N ASN A 179 16.61 0.28 -0.47
CA ASN A 179 16.40 1.04 0.76
C ASN A 179 15.93 0.10 1.89
N ILE A 180 16.06 0.52 3.15
CA ILE A 180 15.79 -0.32 4.32
C ILE A 180 14.31 -0.72 4.37
N MET A 181 13.40 0.15 3.93
CA MET A 181 11.97 -0.15 3.87
C MET A 181 11.67 -1.30 2.90
N GLY A 182 12.25 -1.26 1.70
CA GLY A 182 12.18 -2.34 0.72
C GLY A 182 12.78 -3.64 1.24
N ALA A 183 13.91 -3.57 1.95
CA ALA A 183 14.51 -4.72 2.62
C ALA A 183 13.57 -5.33 3.69
N SER A 184 12.94 -4.49 4.52
CA SER A 184 11.95 -4.94 5.51
C SER A 184 10.76 -5.65 4.84
N LYS A 185 10.33 -5.16 3.67
CA LYS A 185 9.24 -5.74 2.89
C LYS A 185 9.62 -7.05 2.19
N LYS A 186 10.86 -7.14 1.71
CA LYS A 186 11.42 -8.38 1.17
C LYS A 186 11.49 -9.47 2.23
N LEU A 187 12.03 -9.17 3.41
CA LEU A 187 12.06 -10.10 4.54
C LEU A 187 10.64 -10.46 5.03
N MET A 188 9.69 -9.52 4.98
CA MET A 188 8.29 -9.78 5.31
C MET A 188 7.67 -10.77 4.33
N GLU A 189 7.88 -10.59 3.03
CA GLU A 189 7.40 -11.52 1.99
C GLU A 189 8.00 -12.91 2.19
N GLU A 190 9.30 -13.01 2.44
CA GLU A 190 9.98 -14.29 2.70
C GLU A 190 9.47 -14.97 3.97
N LEU A 191 9.24 -14.21 5.04
CA LEU A 191 8.61 -14.70 6.27
C LEU A 191 7.22 -15.26 5.99
N ILE A 192 6.37 -14.54 5.26
CA ILE A 192 5.01 -15.00 4.98
C ILE A 192 5.05 -16.30 4.15
N LEU A 193 5.93 -16.35 3.14
CA LEU A 193 6.07 -17.52 2.27
C LEU A 193 6.72 -18.71 2.97
N SER A 194 7.56 -18.51 3.99
CA SER A 194 8.14 -19.63 4.76
C SER A 194 7.07 -20.42 5.53
N TYR A 195 5.88 -19.86 5.73
CA TYR A 195 4.74 -20.54 6.36
C TYR A 195 3.83 -21.21 5.34
N ALA A 196 4.13 -21.16 4.04
CA ALA A 196 3.30 -21.76 3.00
C ALA A 196 3.04 -23.25 3.23
N GLU A 197 3.97 -24.01 3.81
CA GLU A 197 3.73 -25.44 4.11
C GLU A 197 2.70 -25.64 5.24
N ARG A 198 2.62 -24.70 6.20
CA ARG A 198 1.75 -24.78 7.38
C ARG A 198 0.40 -24.07 7.16
N LEU A 199 0.35 -23.06 6.30
CA LEU A 199 -0.80 -22.18 6.08
C LEU A 199 -1.05 -21.96 4.57
N PRO A 200 -2.31 -21.78 4.15
CA PRO A 200 -2.65 -21.39 2.78
C PRO A 200 -2.35 -19.90 2.55
N VAL A 201 -1.07 -19.54 2.57
CA VAL A 201 -0.60 -18.16 2.45
C VAL A 201 -0.61 -17.72 0.98
N THR A 202 -1.02 -16.48 0.77
CA THR A 202 -0.96 -15.78 -0.52
C THR A 202 -0.48 -14.35 -0.28
N THR A 203 0.20 -13.78 -1.26
CA THR A 203 0.57 -12.37 -1.23
C THR A 203 0.28 -11.72 -2.58
N ALA A 204 0.40 -10.40 -2.62
CA ALA A 204 0.36 -9.69 -3.89
C ALA A 204 1.32 -8.50 -3.91
N ARG A 205 1.89 -8.24 -5.08
CA ARG A 205 2.76 -7.09 -5.38
C ARG A 205 1.97 -6.12 -6.26
N PHE A 206 1.85 -4.88 -5.83
CA PHE A 206 1.03 -3.85 -6.50
C PHE A 206 1.88 -2.71 -7.02
N ALA A 207 1.36 -2.08 -8.06
CA ALA A 207 1.75 -0.74 -8.49
C ALA A 207 1.40 0.32 -7.43
N ASN A 208 1.74 1.58 -7.68
CA ASN A 208 1.25 2.68 -6.87
C ASN A 208 -0.29 2.75 -6.91
N VAL A 209 -0.92 2.81 -5.75
CA VAL A 209 -2.36 3.05 -5.66
C VAL A 209 -2.62 4.56 -5.73
N ALA A 210 -3.27 4.99 -6.81
CA ALA A 210 -3.55 6.40 -7.08
C ALA A 210 -4.34 7.03 -5.93
N PHE A 211 -3.86 8.19 -5.45
CA PHE A 211 -4.48 8.95 -4.35
C PHE A 211 -4.65 8.16 -3.03
N SER A 212 -3.88 7.09 -2.81
CA SER A 212 -3.84 6.41 -1.51
C SER A 212 -3.26 7.30 -0.42
N ASN A 213 -3.62 7.03 0.85
CA ASN A 213 -3.22 7.84 2.01
C ASN A 213 -1.70 7.99 2.06
N GLY A 214 -1.24 9.23 2.18
CA GLY A 214 0.17 9.59 2.23
C GLY A 214 0.92 9.50 0.89
N SER A 215 0.25 9.19 -0.22
CA SER A 215 0.84 9.26 -1.57
C SER A 215 1.02 10.71 -2.02
N LEU A 216 1.91 10.94 -2.99
CA LEU A 216 2.12 12.28 -3.55
C LEU A 216 0.84 12.86 -4.19
N PRO A 217 0.06 12.12 -5.02
CA PRO A 217 -1.22 12.61 -5.53
C PRO A 217 -2.24 12.96 -4.45
N PHE A 218 -2.31 12.19 -3.35
CA PHE A 218 -3.12 12.55 -2.19
C PHE A 218 -2.62 13.85 -1.54
N GLY A 219 -1.30 14.00 -1.45
CA GLY A 219 -0.65 15.24 -1.01
C GLY A 219 -1.10 16.47 -1.79
N PHE A 220 -1.29 16.38 -3.12
CA PHE A 220 -1.79 17.49 -3.92
C PHE A 220 -3.17 17.98 -3.47
N MET A 221 -4.09 17.05 -3.19
CA MET A 221 -5.43 17.38 -2.67
C MET A 221 -5.34 18.04 -1.29
N GLU A 222 -4.47 17.52 -0.41
CA GLU A 222 -4.23 18.08 0.91
C GLU A 222 -3.64 19.49 0.87
N ARG A 223 -2.66 19.73 -0.01
CA ARG A 223 -2.08 21.07 -0.23
C ARG A 223 -3.12 22.03 -0.79
N LEU A 224 -3.99 21.56 -1.69
CA LEU A 224 -5.09 22.34 -2.23
C LEU A 224 -6.08 22.79 -1.14
N ALA A 225 -6.50 21.87 -0.27
CA ALA A 225 -7.36 22.17 0.86
C ALA A 225 -6.73 23.18 1.83
N LYS A 226 -5.40 23.13 1.99
CA LYS A 226 -4.63 24.02 2.88
C LYS A 226 -4.12 25.30 2.20
N ARG A 227 -4.43 25.54 0.92
CA ARG A 227 -3.87 26.65 0.11
C ARG A 227 -2.35 26.72 0.17
N GLN A 228 -1.71 25.58 -0.10
CA GLN A 228 -0.26 25.41 -0.11
C GLN A 228 0.23 25.05 -1.52
N PRO A 229 1.42 25.50 -1.93
CA PRO A 229 1.97 25.16 -3.24
C PRO A 229 2.26 23.66 -3.35
N TRP A 230 2.41 23.16 -4.58
CA TRP A 230 2.78 21.76 -4.82
C TRP A 230 4.28 21.61 -5.08
N SER A 231 4.87 20.53 -4.55
CA SER A 231 6.22 20.06 -4.88
C SER A 231 6.11 18.70 -5.53
N CYS A 232 6.80 18.48 -6.64
CA CYS A 232 6.71 17.22 -7.39
C CYS A 232 8.05 16.88 -8.06
N PRO A 233 8.50 15.62 -8.00
CA PRO A 233 9.70 15.21 -8.72
C PRO A 233 9.44 15.19 -10.24
N ARG A 234 10.46 15.56 -11.02
CA ARG A 234 10.50 15.44 -12.48
C ARG A 234 10.89 14.04 -12.89
N ASN A 235 10.38 13.60 -14.05
CA ASN A 235 10.81 12.37 -14.75
C ASN A 235 10.66 11.05 -13.98
N ILE A 236 10.03 11.04 -12.79
CA ILE A 236 9.71 9.81 -12.07
C ILE A 236 8.38 9.26 -12.59
N ARG A 237 8.46 8.09 -13.24
CA ARG A 237 7.30 7.38 -13.79
C ARG A 237 6.97 6.16 -12.94
N ARG A 238 5.68 5.89 -12.80
CA ARG A 238 5.16 4.75 -12.03
C ARG A 238 3.99 4.12 -12.75
N PHE A 239 3.78 2.84 -12.47
CA PHE A 239 2.52 2.18 -12.71
C PHE A 239 1.50 2.67 -11.69
N PHE A 240 0.26 2.83 -12.13
CA PHE A 240 -0.84 3.14 -11.22
C PHE A 240 -1.98 2.13 -11.36
N VAL A 241 -2.58 1.81 -10.22
CA VAL A 241 -3.92 1.22 -10.13
C VAL A 241 -4.81 2.15 -9.32
N SER A 242 -6.10 2.14 -9.62
CA SER A 242 -7.11 2.81 -8.82
C SER A 242 -7.26 2.10 -7.46
N PRO A 243 -7.79 2.79 -6.44
CA PRO A 243 -8.14 2.14 -5.17
C PRO A 243 -9.07 0.93 -5.33
N ILE A 244 -10.03 1.00 -6.27
CA ILE A 244 -10.95 -0.10 -6.58
C ILE A 244 -10.18 -1.31 -7.13
N GLU A 245 -9.34 -1.10 -8.15
CA GLU A 245 -8.52 -2.17 -8.75
C GLU A 245 -7.57 -2.81 -7.73
N ALA A 246 -7.00 -2.01 -6.81
CA ALA A 246 -6.17 -2.54 -5.74
C ALA A 246 -6.95 -3.47 -4.80
N GLY A 247 -8.14 -3.05 -4.35
CA GLY A 247 -9.01 -3.86 -3.50
C GLY A 247 -9.46 -5.16 -4.19
N GLU A 248 -9.81 -5.09 -5.47
CA GLU A 248 -10.23 -6.24 -6.27
C GLU A 248 -9.10 -7.23 -6.52
N LEU A 249 -7.88 -6.75 -6.80
CA LEU A 249 -6.72 -7.64 -6.93
C LEU A 249 -6.41 -8.32 -5.58
N CYS A 250 -6.48 -7.59 -4.46
CA CYS A 250 -6.35 -8.21 -3.13
C CYS A 250 -7.43 -9.25 -2.88
N LEU A 251 -8.67 -9.03 -3.32
CA LEU A 251 -9.76 -10.00 -3.21
C LEU A 251 -9.42 -11.28 -3.95
N VAL A 252 -9.08 -11.17 -5.24
CA VAL A 252 -8.66 -12.30 -6.08
C VAL A 252 -7.48 -13.03 -5.44
N ALA A 253 -6.47 -12.29 -4.99
CA ALA A 253 -5.30 -12.90 -4.37
C ALA A 253 -5.64 -13.65 -3.07
N SER A 254 -6.47 -13.06 -2.22
CA SER A 254 -6.83 -13.64 -0.94
C SER A 254 -7.76 -14.85 -1.04
N VAL A 255 -8.62 -14.92 -2.05
CA VAL A 255 -9.67 -15.96 -2.14
C VAL A 255 -9.33 -17.00 -3.19
N LEU A 256 -8.73 -16.61 -4.31
CA LEU A 256 -8.46 -17.50 -5.45
C LEU A 256 -6.99 -17.94 -5.53
N GLY A 257 -6.08 -17.23 -4.87
CA GLY A 257 -4.67 -17.60 -4.82
C GLY A 257 -4.45 -19.01 -4.26
N GLU A 258 -3.44 -19.69 -4.78
CA GLU A 258 -2.95 -20.94 -4.21
C GLU A 258 -1.85 -20.68 -3.19
N ARG A 259 -1.64 -21.64 -2.32
CA ARG A 259 -0.57 -21.63 -1.32
C ARG A 259 0.78 -21.24 -1.95
N GLY A 260 1.40 -20.19 -1.42
CA GLY A 260 2.69 -19.67 -1.85
C GLY A 260 2.63 -18.75 -3.07
N ASP A 261 1.45 -18.41 -3.56
CA ASP A 261 1.30 -17.49 -4.70
C ASP A 261 1.66 -16.07 -4.32
N ILE A 262 2.38 -15.40 -5.23
CA ILE A 262 2.53 -13.94 -5.23
C ILE A 262 1.86 -13.41 -6.50
N ILE A 263 0.76 -12.68 -6.33
CA ILE A 263 -0.07 -12.23 -7.45
C ILE A 263 0.26 -10.78 -7.79
N TYR A 264 0.35 -10.45 -9.07
CA TYR A 264 0.71 -9.11 -9.54
C TYR A 264 -0.10 -8.71 -10.78
N PRO A 265 -0.32 -7.40 -11.01
CA PRO A 265 -1.04 -6.94 -12.19
C PRO A 265 -0.16 -7.02 -13.44
N LYS A 266 -0.73 -7.48 -14.56
CA LYS A 266 -0.09 -7.40 -15.87
C LYS A 266 -0.23 -5.97 -16.39
N LEU A 267 0.84 -5.19 -16.27
CA LEU A 267 0.93 -3.82 -16.78
C LEU A 267 2.12 -3.70 -17.73
N ASP A 268 1.99 -2.89 -18.77
CA ASP A 268 2.99 -2.65 -19.80
C ASP A 268 3.71 -1.31 -19.57
N GLU A 269 5.03 -1.35 -19.48
CA GLU A 269 5.87 -0.18 -19.18
C GLU A 269 5.69 0.98 -20.17
N ARG A 270 5.32 0.69 -21.43
CA ARG A 270 5.20 1.71 -22.47
C ARG A 270 3.87 2.44 -22.41
N SER A 271 2.80 1.73 -22.07
CA SER A 271 1.43 2.23 -22.13
C SER A 271 0.84 2.60 -20.77
N ASP A 272 1.23 1.91 -19.69
CA ASP A 272 0.60 2.05 -18.36
C ASP A 272 1.39 2.93 -17.38
N MET A 273 2.62 3.34 -17.72
CA MET A 273 3.40 4.23 -16.86
C MET A 273 3.05 5.71 -17.11
N ILE A 274 2.89 6.47 -16.02
CA ILE A 274 2.69 7.92 -16.06
C ILE A 274 3.62 8.61 -15.04
N SER A 275 4.07 9.84 -15.35
CA SER A 275 4.90 10.63 -14.43
C SER A 275 4.05 11.35 -13.39
N PHE A 276 4.61 11.56 -12.19
CA PHE A 276 3.95 12.40 -11.18
C PHE A 276 3.71 13.84 -11.67
N GLU A 277 4.64 14.37 -12.47
CA GLU A 277 4.50 15.67 -13.14
C GLU A 277 3.25 15.72 -14.01
N GLN A 278 3.04 14.69 -14.85
CA GLN A 278 1.85 14.62 -15.70
C GLN A 278 0.57 14.51 -14.88
N VAL A 279 0.57 13.71 -13.81
CA VAL A 279 -0.58 13.60 -12.88
C VAL A 279 -0.91 14.95 -12.26
N ALA A 280 0.10 15.71 -11.80
CA ALA A 280 -0.08 17.03 -11.22
C ALA A 280 -0.67 18.02 -12.25
N LEU A 281 -0.10 18.07 -13.46
CA LEU A 281 -0.57 18.95 -14.53
C LEU A 281 -2.01 18.63 -14.95
N ASP A 282 -2.35 17.35 -15.13
CA ASP A 282 -3.70 16.95 -15.50
C ASP A 282 -4.71 17.21 -14.38
N LEU A 283 -4.29 17.07 -13.12
CA LEU A 283 -5.14 17.39 -11.97
C LEU A 283 -5.48 18.88 -11.93
N LEU A 284 -4.50 19.77 -12.13
CA LEU A 284 -4.76 21.22 -12.21
C LEU A 284 -5.72 21.57 -13.35
N ARG A 285 -5.51 20.99 -14.54
CA ARG A 285 -6.43 21.19 -15.67
C ARG A 285 -7.85 20.72 -15.34
N ALA A 286 -8.00 19.56 -14.71
CA ALA A 286 -9.30 19.04 -14.30
C ALA A 286 -9.98 19.94 -13.26
N LEU A 287 -9.19 20.62 -12.43
CA LEU A 287 -9.63 21.63 -11.46
C LEU A 287 -9.80 23.03 -12.07
N LYS A 288 -9.62 23.18 -13.39
CA LYS A 288 -9.70 24.45 -14.13
C LYS A 288 -8.68 25.49 -13.66
N MET A 289 -7.49 25.03 -13.29
CA MET A 289 -6.36 25.85 -12.87
C MET A 289 -5.17 25.66 -13.81
N GLU A 290 -4.46 26.75 -14.09
CA GLU A 290 -3.21 26.73 -14.84
C GLU A 290 -2.01 26.54 -13.90
N PRO A 291 -1.02 25.72 -14.26
CA PRO A 291 0.19 25.53 -13.46
C PRO A 291 1.08 26.78 -13.53
N LEU A 292 1.37 27.38 -12.37
CA LEU A 292 2.37 28.44 -12.24
C LEU A 292 3.70 27.83 -11.84
N ILE A 293 4.52 27.50 -12.84
CA ILE A 293 5.81 26.83 -12.61
C ILE A 293 6.77 27.77 -11.87
N CYS A 294 7.33 27.26 -10.77
CA CYS A 294 8.28 27.96 -9.92
C CYS A 294 9.67 27.31 -10.04
N SER A 295 10.72 28.11 -9.86
CA SER A 295 12.13 27.69 -9.88
C SER A 295 12.64 27.20 -8.52
N SER A 296 11.93 27.51 -7.43
CA SER A 296 12.27 27.05 -6.07
C SER A 296 11.04 26.91 -5.18
N GLU A 297 11.18 26.18 -4.06
CA GLU A 297 10.14 26.11 -3.02
C GLU A 297 9.84 27.48 -2.40
N ALA A 298 10.86 28.33 -2.23
CA ALA A 298 10.69 29.67 -1.69
C ALA A 298 9.80 30.53 -2.58
N GLU A 299 10.06 30.52 -3.89
CA GLU A 299 9.25 31.21 -4.89
C GLU A 299 7.80 30.66 -4.94
N ALA A 300 7.64 29.33 -4.86
CA ALA A 300 6.32 28.71 -4.83
C ALA A 300 5.49 29.14 -3.61
N ARG A 301 6.12 29.23 -2.43
CA ARG A 301 5.49 29.74 -1.20
C ARG A 301 5.14 31.22 -1.30
N GLU A 302 6.04 32.04 -1.85
CA GLU A 302 5.80 33.48 -2.05
C GLU A 302 4.59 33.71 -2.97
N LYS A 303 4.56 33.06 -4.13
CA LYS A 303 3.44 33.14 -5.07
C LYS A 303 2.13 32.64 -4.47
N MET A 304 2.17 31.59 -3.65
CA MET A 304 0.97 31.12 -2.93
C MET A 304 0.51 32.16 -1.88
N GLY A 305 1.44 32.83 -1.22
CA GLY A 305 1.16 33.93 -0.30
C GLY A 305 0.47 35.10 -1.01
N GLN A 306 0.92 35.48 -2.20
CA GLN A 306 0.29 36.51 -3.03
C GLN A 306 -1.14 36.12 -3.43
N ILE A 307 -1.36 34.91 -3.93
CA ILE A 307 -2.71 34.39 -4.22
C ILE A 307 -3.60 34.42 -2.98
N GLY A 308 -3.05 34.09 -1.80
CA GLY A 308 -3.77 34.16 -0.53
C GLY A 308 -4.22 35.58 -0.17
N GLN A 309 -3.37 36.59 -0.41
CA GLN A 309 -3.71 38.01 -0.21
C GLN A 309 -4.80 38.47 -1.19
N ASP A 310 -4.68 38.11 -2.46
CA ASP A 310 -5.68 38.44 -3.49
C ASP A 310 -7.04 37.83 -3.15
N CYS A 311 -7.06 36.58 -2.67
CA CYS A 311 -8.28 35.92 -2.20
C CYS A 311 -8.88 36.60 -0.95
N ALA A 312 -8.05 37.18 -0.07
CA ALA A 312 -8.57 37.92 1.09
C ALA A 312 -9.24 39.23 0.67
N LEU A 313 -8.72 39.89 -0.37
CA LEU A 313 -9.28 41.11 -0.95
C LEU A 313 -10.53 40.82 -1.80
N ALA A 314 -10.59 39.65 -2.45
CA ALA A 314 -11.71 39.21 -3.27
C ALA A 314 -12.10 37.74 -2.97
N PRO A 315 -12.83 37.47 -1.87
CA PRO A 315 -13.12 36.10 -1.39
C PRO A 315 -13.92 35.21 -2.34
N HIS A 316 -14.60 35.83 -3.31
CA HIS A 316 -15.43 35.15 -4.30
C HIS A 316 -14.72 34.95 -5.66
N CYS A 317 -13.50 35.47 -5.81
CA CYS A 317 -12.73 35.28 -7.04
C CYS A 317 -12.15 33.85 -7.08
N PRO A 318 -12.35 33.09 -8.18
CA PRO A 318 -11.74 31.77 -8.31
C PRO A 318 -10.22 31.88 -8.43
N ILE A 319 -9.51 30.95 -7.79
CA ILE A 319 -8.07 30.77 -8.01
C ILE A 319 -7.91 30.12 -9.39
N LEU A 320 -7.28 30.83 -10.33
CA LEU A 320 -7.10 30.36 -11.72
C LEU A 320 -5.71 29.77 -11.98
N SER A 321 -4.76 29.99 -11.08
CA SER A 321 -3.40 29.46 -11.22
C SER A 321 -2.89 28.88 -9.91
N TRP A 322 -2.06 27.86 -9.99
CA TRP A 322 -1.52 27.17 -8.82
C TRP A 322 0.01 27.07 -8.89
N PRO A 323 0.76 27.62 -7.92
CA PRO A 323 2.20 27.46 -7.82
C PRO A 323 2.63 25.99 -7.69
N VAL A 324 3.49 25.55 -8.60
CA VAL A 324 4.08 24.21 -8.58
C VAL A 324 5.60 24.32 -8.75
N TYR A 325 6.33 23.67 -7.85
CA TYR A 325 7.77 23.48 -7.95
C TYR A 325 8.07 22.05 -8.40
N PHE A 326 8.73 21.93 -9.56
CA PHE A 326 9.18 20.65 -10.10
C PHE A 326 10.69 20.50 -9.92
N PHE A 327 11.11 19.48 -9.17
CA PHE A 327 12.52 19.25 -8.82
C PHE A 327 13.07 17.96 -9.44
N ASP A 328 14.37 17.92 -9.74
CA ASP A 328 15.01 16.69 -10.18
C ASP A 328 15.16 15.71 -9.01
N SER A 329 14.88 14.42 -9.26
CA SER A 329 14.98 13.38 -8.23
C SER A 329 16.44 13.06 -7.93
N ASP A 330 16.89 13.47 -6.75
CA ASP A 330 18.20 13.18 -6.15
C ASP A 330 18.07 12.49 -4.77
N THR A 331 16.85 12.07 -4.43
CA THR A 331 16.50 11.53 -3.11
C THR A 331 16.95 10.09 -2.95
N SER A 332 17.43 9.78 -1.74
CA SER A 332 17.93 8.45 -1.38
C SER A 332 16.88 7.37 -1.60
N GLY A 333 17.28 6.23 -2.18
CA GLY A 333 16.46 5.03 -2.21
C GLY A 333 15.25 5.04 -3.17
N GLU A 334 15.10 6.01 -4.08
CA GLU A 334 14.06 5.96 -5.11
C GLU A 334 14.54 5.25 -6.38
N LYS A 335 13.78 4.25 -6.85
CA LYS A 335 14.03 3.59 -8.14
C LYS A 335 13.46 4.40 -9.32
N PRO A 336 14.09 4.37 -10.50
CA PRO A 336 13.54 5.01 -11.70
C PRO A 336 12.26 4.30 -12.18
N TYR A 337 12.14 2.99 -11.99
CA TYR A 337 10.94 2.19 -12.27
C TYR A 337 10.81 1.03 -11.26
N GLU A 338 9.60 0.49 -11.12
CA GLU A 338 9.26 -0.59 -10.19
C GLU A 338 9.10 -1.91 -10.97
N GLU A 339 9.59 -3.02 -10.42
CA GLU A 339 9.51 -4.36 -11.03
C GLU A 339 8.57 -5.26 -10.21
N PHE A 340 7.70 -6.04 -10.87
CA PHE A 340 6.79 -6.96 -10.16
C PHE A 340 7.39 -8.35 -9.92
N PHE A 341 8.40 -8.73 -10.68
CA PHE A 341 9.05 -10.05 -10.61
C PHE A 341 10.51 -9.94 -11.06
N THR A 342 11.36 -10.84 -10.57
CA THR A 342 12.76 -10.93 -11.01
C THR A 342 12.91 -11.90 -12.19
N GLN A 343 14.07 -11.87 -12.87
CA GLN A 343 14.37 -12.78 -14.00
C GLN A 343 14.43 -14.27 -13.58
N HIS A 344 14.62 -14.55 -12.29
CA HIS A 344 14.79 -15.90 -11.75
C HIS A 344 13.49 -16.50 -11.19
N GLU A 345 12.41 -15.71 -11.14
CA GLU A 345 11.11 -16.14 -10.62
C GLU A 345 10.30 -16.87 -11.71
N ARG A 346 9.79 -18.06 -11.39
CA ARG A 346 8.87 -18.79 -12.28
C ARG A 346 7.52 -18.09 -12.27
N ARG A 347 6.91 -17.93 -13.45
CA ARG A 347 5.64 -17.22 -13.62
C ARG A 347 4.59 -18.11 -14.28
N ASP A 348 3.36 -17.98 -13.81
CA ASP A 348 2.14 -18.43 -14.47
C ASP A 348 1.40 -17.17 -14.92
N THR A 349 1.25 -17.04 -16.24
CA THR A 349 0.58 -15.90 -16.88
C THR A 349 -0.76 -16.29 -17.49
N ASP A 350 -1.21 -17.52 -17.31
CA ASP A 350 -2.37 -18.04 -18.04
C ASP A 350 -3.56 -18.28 -17.09
N ARG A 351 -3.31 -18.41 -15.79
CA ARG A 351 -4.34 -18.62 -14.76
C ARG A 351 -5.38 -17.50 -14.65
N PHE A 352 -4.95 -16.27 -14.86
CA PHE A 352 -5.79 -15.08 -14.78
C PHE A 352 -5.59 -14.24 -16.05
N VAL A 353 -6.61 -13.52 -16.48
CA VAL A 353 -6.60 -12.66 -17.66
C VAL A 353 -5.61 -11.51 -17.48
N ASN A 354 -5.79 -10.69 -16.44
CA ASN A 354 -5.00 -9.47 -16.22
C ASN A 354 -4.06 -9.56 -15.01
N LEU A 355 -3.97 -10.73 -14.37
CA LEU A 355 -3.02 -11.00 -13.30
C LEU A 355 -1.99 -12.05 -13.72
N GLY A 356 -0.76 -11.90 -13.22
CA GLY A 356 0.26 -12.92 -13.24
C GLY A 356 0.48 -13.48 -11.84
N VAL A 357 1.01 -14.69 -11.77
CA VAL A 357 1.32 -15.39 -10.53
C VAL A 357 2.79 -15.78 -10.54
N VAL A 358 3.54 -15.33 -9.54
CA VAL A 358 4.88 -15.89 -9.28
C VAL A 358 4.72 -17.16 -8.45
N LYS A 359 5.41 -18.22 -8.88
CA LYS A 359 5.39 -19.56 -8.26
C LYS A 359 6.78 -19.93 -7.75
N GLY A 360 6.85 -20.55 -6.58
CA GLY A 360 8.07 -21.17 -6.06
C GLY A 360 9.19 -20.16 -5.79
N SER A 361 8.84 -18.93 -5.38
CA SER A 361 9.84 -17.96 -4.93
C SER A 361 10.67 -18.58 -3.82
N LYS A 362 12.00 -18.54 -3.99
CA LYS A 362 12.94 -18.95 -2.94
C LYS A 362 12.72 -18.05 -1.74
N SER A 363 12.41 -18.65 -0.61
CA SER A 363 12.41 -18.00 0.70
C SER A 363 13.51 -18.62 1.55
N HIS A 364 14.05 -17.83 2.46
CA HIS A 364 14.85 -18.36 3.56
C HIS A 364 14.04 -19.42 4.32
N SER A 365 14.71 -20.49 4.75
CA SER A 365 14.10 -21.45 5.66
C SER A 365 13.70 -20.77 6.97
N THR A 366 12.75 -21.37 7.69
CA THR A 366 12.32 -20.86 9.00
C THR A 366 13.49 -20.72 9.99
N VAL A 367 14.51 -21.58 9.87
CA VAL A 367 15.73 -21.52 10.70
C VAL A 367 16.60 -20.31 10.33
N GLU A 368 16.82 -20.08 9.03
CA GLU A 368 17.57 -18.91 8.55
C GLU A 368 16.86 -17.61 8.95
N LEU A 369 15.54 -17.52 8.75
CA LEU A 369 14.75 -16.35 9.16
C LEU A 369 14.83 -16.10 10.67
N ALA A 370 14.77 -17.16 11.49
CA ALA A 370 14.93 -17.02 12.93
C ALA A 370 16.31 -16.45 13.30
N GLY A 371 17.38 -16.90 12.62
CA GLY A 371 18.73 -16.34 12.77
C GLY A 371 18.79 -14.85 12.38
N ILE A 372 18.25 -14.50 11.21
CA ILE A 372 18.16 -13.10 10.74
C ILE A 372 17.42 -12.23 11.75
N PHE A 373 16.32 -12.74 12.32
CA PHE A 373 15.49 -11.96 13.25
C PHE A 373 16.20 -11.76 14.58
N ASN A 374 16.95 -12.76 15.05
CA ASN A 374 17.79 -12.62 16.24
C ASN A 374 18.90 -11.60 16.00
N ASP A 375 19.59 -11.66 14.86
CA ASP A 375 20.63 -10.69 14.50
C ASP A 375 20.08 -9.25 14.48
N LEU A 376 18.88 -9.06 13.93
CA LEU A 376 18.21 -7.75 13.92
C LEU A 376 17.82 -7.30 15.33
N ARG A 377 17.24 -8.18 16.16
CA ARG A 377 16.88 -7.85 17.56
C ARG A 377 18.10 -7.50 18.39
N GLU A 378 19.19 -8.26 18.26
CA GLU A 378 20.46 -7.97 18.93
C GLU A 378 21.04 -6.64 18.45
N CYS A 379 20.95 -6.35 17.16
CA CYS A 379 21.37 -5.06 16.60
C CYS A 379 20.58 -3.90 17.22
N PHE A 380 19.25 -3.99 17.27
CA PHE A 380 18.40 -2.96 17.86
C PHE A 380 18.57 -2.82 19.39
N ALA A 381 18.88 -3.90 20.09
CA ALA A 381 19.09 -3.88 21.54
C ALA A 381 20.45 -3.27 21.97
N ARG A 382 21.38 -3.03 21.04
CA ARG A 382 22.69 -2.44 21.35
C ARG A 382 22.57 -0.94 21.62
N ASP A 383 23.16 -0.49 22.72
CA ASP A 383 23.33 0.93 23.00
C ASP A 383 24.12 1.62 21.87
N GLY A 384 23.59 2.72 21.36
CA GLY A 384 24.24 3.51 20.31
C GLY A 384 24.20 2.87 18.92
N VAL A 385 23.26 1.96 18.64
CA VAL A 385 23.03 1.42 17.30
C VAL A 385 22.93 2.52 16.26
N SER A 386 23.60 2.33 15.12
CA SER A 386 23.54 3.24 13.98
C SER A 386 22.77 2.63 12.81
N LYS A 387 22.32 3.49 11.88
CA LYS A 387 21.74 3.03 10.61
C LYS A 387 22.72 2.12 9.83
N GLY A 388 24.02 2.40 9.92
CA GLY A 388 25.07 1.59 9.27
C GLY A 388 25.15 0.16 9.81
N ASP A 389 24.95 -0.04 11.12
CA ASP A 389 24.89 -1.39 11.72
C ASP A 389 23.72 -2.19 11.15
N ILE A 390 22.54 -1.56 11.02
CA ILE A 390 21.35 -2.20 10.47
C ILE A 390 21.57 -2.56 9.00
N VAL A 391 22.11 -1.64 8.20
CA VAL A 391 22.47 -1.88 6.79
C VAL A 391 23.46 -3.05 6.67
N ALA A 392 24.45 -3.16 7.56
CA ALA A 392 25.41 -4.25 7.54
C ALA A 392 24.75 -5.62 7.81
N VAL A 393 23.79 -5.69 8.73
CA VAL A 393 22.99 -6.91 8.95
C VAL A 393 22.19 -7.25 7.69
N LEU A 394 21.51 -6.26 7.10
CA LEU A 394 20.69 -6.47 5.90
C LEU A 394 21.51 -6.92 4.68
N SER A 395 22.69 -6.32 4.45
CA SER A 395 23.58 -6.70 3.34
C SER A 395 24.16 -8.11 3.50
N ARG A 396 24.24 -8.64 4.72
CA ARG A 396 24.66 -10.03 4.96
C ARG A 396 23.57 -11.04 4.57
N VAL A 397 22.30 -10.66 4.76
CA VAL A 397 21.16 -11.59 4.67
C VAL A 397 20.36 -11.43 3.38
N LEU A 398 20.49 -10.29 2.69
CA LEU A 398 19.87 -10.02 1.40
C LEU A 398 20.97 -9.78 0.34
N PRO A 399 21.28 -10.76 -0.51
CA PRO A 399 22.36 -10.66 -1.51
C PRO A 399 22.18 -9.49 -2.49
N ASP A 400 20.93 -9.20 -2.87
CA ASP A 400 20.58 -8.16 -3.85
C ASP A 400 20.29 -6.80 -3.19
N PHE A 401 20.55 -6.65 -1.89
CA PHE A 401 20.33 -5.39 -1.18
C PHE A 401 21.48 -4.41 -1.41
N ALA A 402 21.21 -3.37 -2.19
CA ALA A 402 22.14 -2.28 -2.46
C ALA A 402 21.60 -0.97 -1.85
N HIS A 403 22.01 -0.66 -0.62
CA HIS A 403 21.59 0.57 0.05
C HIS A 403 22.19 1.81 -0.62
N ILE A 404 21.34 2.72 -1.11
CA ILE A 404 21.75 3.98 -1.74
C ILE A 404 21.37 5.15 -0.83
N GLU A 405 22.38 5.78 -0.20
CA GLU A 405 22.21 6.96 0.64
C GLU A 405 22.86 8.19 0.00
N THR A 406 22.02 9.16 -0.38
CA THR A 406 22.42 10.43 -1.01
C THR A 406 22.55 11.57 0.00
N GLY A 407 22.21 11.35 1.28
CA GLY A 407 22.18 12.37 2.33
C GLY A 407 21.04 13.39 2.20
N ARG A 408 20.21 13.27 1.16
CA ARG A 408 19.01 14.09 0.92
C ARG A 408 17.76 13.27 1.20
N SER A 409 16.91 13.78 2.09
CA SER A 409 15.67 13.12 2.54
C SER A 409 14.44 13.80 1.95
N LEU A 410 13.38 13.02 1.71
CA LEU A 410 12.07 13.55 1.32
C LEU A 410 11.47 14.49 2.39
N ASP A 411 11.87 14.39 3.65
CA ASP A 411 11.41 15.30 4.72
C ASP A 411 12.02 16.71 4.59
N GLN A 412 13.04 16.90 3.74
CA GLN A 412 13.61 18.22 3.44
C GLN A 412 12.86 18.95 2.32
N LYS A 413 11.85 18.31 1.72
CA LYS A 413 11.00 18.87 0.66
C LYS A 413 9.61 19.20 1.23
N MET A 414 8.96 20.22 0.67
CA MET A 414 7.63 20.67 1.11
C MET A 414 6.46 19.74 0.76
#